data_AF-A0AAX0B4F0-F1
#
_entry.id   AF-A0AAX0B4F0-F1
#
_cell.length_a   1.000
_cell.length_b   1.000
_cell.length_c   1.000
_cell.angle_alpha   90.00
_cell.angle_beta   90.00
_cell.angle_gamma   90.00
#
_symmetry.space_group_name_H-M   'P 1'
#
loop_
_entity.id
_entity.type
_entity.pdbx_description
1 polymer ?
#
loop_
_entity_poly.entity_id
_entity_poly.type
_entity_poly.pdbx_seq_one_letter_code
_entity_poly.pdbx_strand_id
1 'polypeptide(L)'
;MGRPKEPIDLVMLKGNKHLTKDEIEERKNSEVKVDTDDVFAPPTLKGKKLKDRFNYLAEQLLNASIMTNLDVEGLARYVTLEEQYNKITKAISKVDILSDDYDKLLIKQGKIFQMLDKASNELCLNIISRCKVSIPKVEEKKINKFNKFNSGSVAK
;
A
#
# COMPACT_ATOMS: atom_id res chain seq x y z
N MET A 1 -20.24 6.62 17.57
CA MET A 1 -18.80 6.47 17.25
C MET A 1 -18.46 7.45 16.13
N GLY A 2 -17.44 8.29 16.30
CA GLY A 2 -17.02 9.25 15.26
C GLY A 2 -16.36 8.53 14.08
N ARG A 3 -16.57 9.03 12.85
CA ARG A 3 -15.89 8.51 11.65
C ARG A 3 -14.37 8.64 11.82
N PRO A 4 -13.57 7.63 11.43
CA PRO A 4 -12.11 7.72 11.46
C PRO A 4 -11.62 8.95 10.68
N LYS A 5 -10.58 9.62 11.20
CA LYS A 5 -9.95 10.77 10.54
C LYS A 5 -9.31 10.30 9.23
N GLU A 6 -9.66 10.96 8.13
CA GLU A 6 -9.06 10.75 6.81
C GLU A 6 -8.00 11.83 6.53
N PRO A 7 -6.91 11.51 5.82
CA PRO A 7 -5.94 12.49 5.32
C PRO A 7 -6.60 13.69 4.62
N ILE A 8 -6.06 14.88 4.84
CA ILE A 8 -6.62 16.15 4.37
C ILE A 8 -6.68 16.19 2.85
N ASP A 9 -5.66 15.65 2.17
CA ASP A 9 -5.62 15.58 0.71
C ASP A 9 -6.80 14.74 0.16
N LEU A 10 -7.15 13.63 0.83
CA LEU A 10 -8.32 12.82 0.48
C LEU A 10 -9.65 13.54 0.74
N VAL A 11 -9.73 14.31 1.83
CA VAL A 11 -10.92 15.11 2.15
C VAL A 11 -11.14 16.21 1.11
N MET A 12 -10.07 16.90 0.72
CA MET A 12 -10.09 17.94 -0.31
C MET A 12 -10.49 17.37 -1.67
N LEU A 13 -9.98 16.18 -2.02
CA LEU A 13 -10.33 15.47 -3.24
C LEU A 13 -11.81 15.07 -3.31
N LYS A 14 -12.39 14.64 -2.19
CA LYS A 14 -13.82 14.30 -2.13
C LYS A 14 -14.73 15.51 -2.34
N GLY A 15 -14.24 16.73 -2.11
CA GLY A 15 -14.98 17.98 -2.34
C GLY A 15 -16.16 18.23 -1.38
N ASN A 16 -16.47 17.28 -0.49
CA ASN A 16 -17.64 17.32 0.39
C ASN A 16 -17.46 18.20 1.64
N LYS A 17 -16.29 18.82 1.81
CA LYS A 17 -15.99 19.73 2.92
C LYS A 17 -15.38 21.01 2.39
N HIS A 18 -15.91 22.14 2.87
CA HIS A 18 -15.28 23.45 2.70
C HIS A 18 -14.45 23.74 3.95
N LEU A 19 -13.14 23.71 3.81
CA LEU A 19 -12.19 24.01 4.87
C LEU A 19 -11.47 25.32 4.53
N THR A 20 -11.13 26.10 5.55
CA THR A 20 -10.30 27.29 5.38
C THR A 20 -8.85 26.89 5.07
N LYS A 21 -8.02 27.83 4.60
CA LYS A 21 -6.59 27.57 4.38
C LYS A 21 -5.90 27.17 5.68
N ASP A 22 -6.21 27.88 6.76
CA ASP A 22 -5.63 27.66 8.09
C ASP A 22 -6.02 26.27 8.65
N GLU A 23 -7.27 25.85 8.46
CA GLU A 23 -7.74 24.50 8.85
C GLU A 23 -7.06 23.39 8.05
N ILE A 24 -6.80 23.60 6.76
CA ILE A 24 -6.07 22.64 5.92
C ILE A 24 -4.64 22.50 6.42
N GLU A 25 -3.98 23.62 6.73
CA GLU A 25 -2.60 23.64 7.19
C GLU A 25 -2.45 22.99 8.58
N GLU A 26 -3.33 23.30 9.52
CA GLU A 26 -3.35 22.68 10.85
C GLU A 26 -3.54 21.16 10.77
N ARG A 27 -4.44 20.69 9.89
CA ARG A 27 -4.66 19.25 9.67
C ARG A 27 -3.45 18.58 9.01
N LYS A 28 -2.85 19.22 8.01
CA LYS A 28 -1.66 18.70 7.34
C LYS A 28 -0.45 18.60 8.28
N ASN A 29 -0.31 19.55 9.20
CA ASN A 29 0.77 19.56 10.19
C ASN A 29 0.54 18.57 11.34
N SER A 30 -0.70 18.23 11.64
CA SER A 30 -1.06 17.22 12.65
C SER A 30 -1.15 15.79 12.10
N GLU A 31 -1.00 15.59 10.79
CA GLU A 31 -0.92 14.26 10.19
C GLU A 31 0.41 13.57 10.51
N VAL A 32 0.32 12.31 10.90
CA VAL A 32 1.49 11.48 11.15
C VAL A 32 2.21 11.27 9.82
N LYS A 33 3.42 11.80 9.73
CA LYS A 33 4.35 11.53 8.64
C LYS A 33 5.26 10.40 9.09
N VAL A 34 5.44 9.43 8.22
CA VAL A 34 6.33 8.29 8.44
C VAL A 34 7.43 8.40 7.41
N ASP A 35 8.66 8.22 7.88
CA ASP A 35 9.82 8.29 7.01
C ASP A 35 9.91 7.07 6.09
N THR A 36 10.53 7.28 4.93
CA THR A 36 10.79 6.23 3.93
C THR A 36 12.27 5.87 3.87
N ASP A 37 13.00 6.20 4.93
CA ASP A 37 14.39 5.83 5.15
C ASP A 37 14.52 4.37 5.60
N ASP A 38 15.74 3.84 5.61
CA ASP A 38 16.06 2.53 6.20
C ASP A 38 15.21 1.32 5.74
N VAL A 39 14.64 1.38 4.53
CA VAL A 39 13.89 0.27 3.93
C VAL A 39 14.83 -0.78 3.36
N PHE A 40 15.42 -1.56 4.26
CA PHE A 40 16.35 -2.63 3.92
C PHE A 40 15.82 -4.00 4.35
N ALA A 41 16.24 -5.05 3.64
CA ALA A 41 15.92 -6.42 4.01
C ALA A 41 16.39 -6.71 5.45
N PRO A 42 15.49 -7.09 6.37
CA PRO A 42 15.85 -7.23 7.77
C PRO A 42 16.80 -8.43 7.98
N PRO A 43 17.60 -8.41 9.07
CA PRO A 43 18.56 -9.50 9.37
C PRO A 43 17.90 -10.88 9.52
N THR A 44 16.62 -10.91 9.88
CA THR A 44 15.80 -12.12 10.00
C THR A 44 15.64 -12.86 8.66
N LEU A 45 15.75 -12.14 7.54
CA LEU A 45 15.55 -12.66 6.20
C LEU A 45 16.86 -13.25 5.66
N LYS A 46 17.02 -14.57 5.85
CA LYS A 46 18.24 -15.31 5.51
C LYS A 46 18.23 -15.79 4.06
N GLY A 47 19.34 -15.58 3.36
CA GLY A 47 19.58 -16.11 2.02
C GLY A 47 19.38 -15.06 0.91
N LYS A 48 20.28 -15.10 -0.08
CA LYS A 48 20.37 -14.10 -1.15
C LYS A 48 19.05 -13.95 -1.91
N LYS A 49 18.45 -15.07 -2.33
CA LYS A 49 17.20 -15.08 -3.12
C LYS A 49 16.05 -14.35 -2.41
N LEU A 50 15.90 -14.53 -1.09
CA LEU A 50 14.85 -13.83 -0.35
C LEU A 50 15.14 -12.34 -0.29
N LYS A 51 16.40 -11.95 -0.02
CA LYS A 51 16.81 -10.55 0.06
C LYS A 51 16.60 -9.84 -1.28
N ASP A 52 16.98 -10.49 -2.38
CA ASP A 52 16.78 -9.97 -3.73
C ASP A 52 15.28 -9.76 -4.01
N ARG A 53 14.43 -10.72 -3.62
CA ARG A 53 12.98 -10.60 -3.76
C ARG A 53 12.37 -9.49 -2.91
N PHE A 54 12.84 -9.35 -1.67
CA PHE A 54 12.45 -8.25 -0.78
C PHE A 54 12.82 -6.90 -1.39
N ASN A 55 14.08 -6.72 -1.79
CA ASN A 55 14.58 -5.45 -2.32
C ASN A 55 13.84 -5.06 -3.60
N TYR A 56 13.57 -6.02 -4.49
CA TYR A 56 12.76 -5.79 -5.68
C TYR A 56 11.36 -5.25 -5.31
N LEU A 57 10.65 -5.91 -4.39
CA LEU A 57 9.30 -5.47 -4.01
C LEU A 57 9.34 -4.11 -3.28
N ALA A 58 10.30 -3.91 -2.38
CA ALA A 58 10.48 -2.66 -1.65
C ALA A 58 10.70 -1.49 -2.61
N GLU A 59 11.57 -1.65 -3.61
CA GLU A 59 11.83 -0.63 -4.64
C GLU A 59 10.55 -0.26 -5.40
N GLN A 60 9.78 -1.26 -5.84
CA GLN A 60 8.52 -1.00 -6.55
C GLN A 60 7.49 -0.27 -5.67
N LEU A 61 7.39 -0.64 -4.40
CA LEU A 61 6.44 -0.02 -3.46
C LEU A 61 6.86 1.39 -3.04
N LEU A 62 8.16 1.65 -2.89
CA LEU A 62 8.72 2.98 -2.65
C LEU A 62 8.49 3.91 -3.84
N ASN A 63 8.73 3.43 -5.07
CA ASN A 63 8.45 4.17 -6.29
C ASN A 63 6.97 4.53 -6.45
N ALA A 64 6.08 3.74 -5.86
CA ALA A 64 4.65 4.01 -5.81
C ALA A 64 4.22 4.90 -4.62
N SER A 65 5.14 5.28 -3.73
CA SER A 65 4.88 6.00 -2.48
C SER A 65 3.86 5.28 -1.56
N ILE A 66 3.89 3.95 -1.55
CA ILE A 66 2.95 3.10 -0.78
C ILE A 66 3.62 2.52 0.48
N MET A 67 4.95 2.43 0.50
CA MET A 67 5.71 1.79 1.57
C MET A 67 6.56 2.78 2.36
N THR A 68 6.70 2.52 3.65
CA THR A 68 7.51 3.27 4.61
C THR A 68 8.44 2.34 5.37
N ASN A 69 9.29 2.89 6.24
CA ASN A 69 10.18 2.12 7.11
C ASN A 69 9.42 1.17 8.06
N LEU A 70 8.19 1.50 8.45
CA LEU A 70 7.35 0.67 9.32
C LEU A 70 6.88 -0.64 8.65
N ASP A 71 6.85 -0.68 7.31
CA ASP A 71 6.31 -1.80 6.54
C ASP A 71 7.35 -2.90 6.28
N VAL A 72 8.64 -2.65 6.60
CA VAL A 72 9.78 -3.55 6.35
C VAL A 72 9.51 -4.95 6.88
N GLU A 73 9.10 -5.09 8.13
CA GLU A 73 8.81 -6.39 8.74
C GLU A 73 7.59 -7.08 8.11
N GLY A 74 6.60 -6.30 7.66
CA GLY A 74 5.44 -6.81 6.93
C GLY A 74 5.85 -7.44 5.61
N LEU A 75 6.66 -6.73 4.82
CA LEU A 75 7.17 -7.21 3.54
C LEU A 75 8.11 -8.43 3.72
N ALA A 76 8.94 -8.44 4.76
CA ALA A 76 9.81 -9.57 5.06
C ALA A 76 9.03 -10.86 5.38
N ARG A 77 7.94 -10.72 6.16
CA ARG A 77 7.01 -11.84 6.41
C ARG A 77 6.33 -12.31 5.12
N TYR A 78 5.91 -11.39 4.25
CA TYR A 78 5.33 -11.74 2.95
C TYR A 78 6.29 -12.57 2.10
N VAL A 79 7.53 -12.11 1.90
CA VAL A 79 8.54 -12.82 1.09
C VAL A 79 8.86 -14.20 1.68
N THR A 80 8.87 -14.31 3.01
CA THR A 80 9.07 -15.59 3.70
C THR A 80 7.93 -16.57 3.42
N LEU A 81 6.68 -16.09 3.51
CA LEU A 81 5.50 -16.90 3.19
C LEU A 81 5.48 -17.31 1.70
N GLU A 82 5.92 -16.43 0.79
CA GLU A 82 5.98 -16.71 -0.65
C GLU A 82 6.93 -17.88 -0.93
N GLU A 83 8.10 -17.89 -0.27
CA GLU A 83 9.04 -19.01 -0.37
C GLU A 83 8.50 -20.30 0.25
N GLN A 84 7.80 -20.23 1.38
CA GLN A 84 7.16 -21.41 1.98
C GLN A 84 6.09 -21.99 1.06
N TYR A 85 5.24 -21.15 0.47
CA TYR A 85 4.25 -21.56 -0.51
C TYR A 85 4.92 -22.29 -1.68
N ASN A 86 5.97 -21.69 -2.27
CA ASN A 86 6.72 -22.28 -3.36
C ASN A 86 7.34 -23.64 -3.00
N LYS A 87 7.86 -23.80 -1.78
CA LYS A 87 8.40 -25.08 -1.30
C LYS A 87 7.31 -26.15 -1.17
N ILE A 88 6.14 -25.80 -0.64
CA ILE A 88 5.02 -26.73 -0.53
C ILE A 88 4.48 -27.10 -1.91
N THR A 89 4.33 -26.14 -2.83
CA THR A 89 3.94 -26.41 -4.22
C THR A 89 4.88 -27.41 -4.89
N LYS A 90 6.19 -27.26 -4.69
CA LYS A 90 7.20 -28.20 -5.19
C LYS A 90 7.16 -29.57 -4.50
N ALA A 91 6.68 -29.64 -3.27
CA ALA A 91 6.50 -30.92 -2.57
C ALA A 91 5.26 -31.65 -3.11
N ILE A 92 4.15 -30.93 -3.28
CA ILE A 92 2.90 -31.44 -3.87
C ILE A 92 3.17 -32.03 -5.26
N SER A 93 3.96 -31.35 -6.10
CA SER A 93 4.26 -31.82 -7.46
C SER A 93 5.08 -33.12 -7.51
N LYS A 94 5.58 -33.62 -6.38
CA LYS A 94 6.37 -34.86 -6.28
C LYS A 94 5.59 -36.01 -5.65
N VAL A 95 4.41 -35.74 -5.10
CA VAL A 95 3.57 -36.73 -4.42
C VAL A 95 2.45 -37.16 -5.37
N ASP A 96 2.11 -38.44 -5.34
CA ASP A 96 0.96 -38.96 -6.10
C ASP A 96 -0.34 -38.35 -5.56
N ILE A 97 -1.25 -37.97 -6.46
CA ILE A 97 -2.52 -37.31 -6.13
C ILE A 97 -3.41 -38.21 -5.26
N LEU A 98 -3.26 -39.53 -5.37
CA LEU A 98 -4.01 -40.52 -4.58
C LEU A 98 -3.36 -40.85 -3.23
N SER A 99 -2.23 -40.24 -2.90
CA SER A 99 -1.57 -40.43 -1.60
C SER A 99 -2.23 -39.60 -0.50
N ASP A 100 -2.39 -40.17 0.69
CA ASP A 100 -2.88 -39.46 1.89
C ASP A 100 -2.06 -38.20 2.23
N ASP A 101 -0.80 -38.13 1.80
CA ASP A 101 0.06 -36.97 2.04
C ASP A 101 -0.25 -35.79 1.10
N TYR A 102 -0.87 -36.04 -0.04
CA TYR A 102 -1.29 -35.00 -1.00
C TYR A 102 -2.28 -34.03 -0.35
N ASP A 103 -3.33 -34.55 0.28
CA ASP A 103 -4.36 -33.75 0.95
C ASP A 103 -3.78 -32.94 2.12
N LYS A 104 -2.86 -33.53 2.90
CA LYS A 104 -2.18 -32.83 4.00
C LYS A 104 -1.36 -31.65 3.48
N LEU A 105 -0.66 -31.81 2.36
CA LEU A 105 0.12 -30.75 1.75
C LEU A 105 -0.76 -29.66 1.15
N LEU A 106 -1.87 -30.02 0.49
CA LEU A 106 -2.85 -29.06 -0.01
C LEU A 106 -3.44 -28.21 1.13
N ILE A 107 -3.81 -28.81 2.26
CA ILE A 107 -4.31 -28.08 3.42
C ILE A 107 -3.27 -27.07 3.94
N LYS A 108 -1.99 -27.48 4.03
CA LYS A 108 -0.90 -26.57 4.43
C LYS A 108 -0.72 -25.44 3.42
N GLN A 109 -0.73 -25.77 2.12
CA GLN A 109 -0.61 -24.79 1.05
C GLN A 109 -1.74 -23.76 1.09
N GLY A 110 -2.98 -24.20 1.29
CA GLY A 110 -4.15 -23.34 1.40
C GLY A 110 -4.05 -22.35 2.57
N LYS A 111 -3.56 -22.80 3.73
CA LYS A 111 -3.31 -21.91 4.89
C LYS A 111 -2.27 -20.84 4.58
N ILE A 112 -1.16 -21.21 3.94
CA ILE A 112 -0.13 -20.24 3.57
C ILE A 112 -0.65 -19.27 2.51
N PHE A 113 -1.44 -19.75 1.54
CA PHE A 113 -2.08 -18.90 0.54
C PHE A 113 -2.99 -17.85 1.18
N GLN A 114 -3.82 -18.23 2.15
CA GLN A 114 -4.69 -17.28 2.86
C GLN A 114 -3.89 -16.21 3.60
N MET A 115 -2.78 -16.60 4.26
CA MET A 115 -1.87 -15.66 4.91
C MET A 115 -1.21 -14.72 3.90
N LEU A 116 -0.77 -15.25 2.76
CA LEU A 116 -0.19 -14.48 1.66
C LEU A 116 -1.17 -13.50 1.05
N ASP A 117 -2.40 -13.91 0.77
CA ASP A 117 -3.41 -13.05 0.19
C ASP A 117 -3.78 -11.91 1.14
N LYS A 118 -3.90 -12.20 2.44
CA LYS A 118 -4.11 -11.18 3.46
C LYS A 118 -2.95 -10.16 3.48
N ALA A 119 -1.70 -10.64 3.57
CA ALA A 119 -0.54 -9.76 3.55
C ALA A 119 -0.41 -8.99 2.22
N SER A 120 -0.77 -9.61 1.09
CA SER A 120 -0.79 -8.97 -0.22
C SER A 120 -1.83 -7.84 -0.29
N ASN A 121 -2.99 -8.01 0.34
CA ASN A 121 -4.02 -6.98 0.40
C ASN A 121 -3.56 -5.79 1.26
N GLU A 122 -2.92 -6.07 2.39
CA GLU A 122 -2.41 -5.04 3.32
C GLU A 122 -1.24 -4.24 2.70
N LEU A 123 -0.31 -4.90 2.01
CA LEU A 123 0.85 -4.28 1.36
C LEU A 123 0.57 -3.74 -0.05
N CYS A 124 -0.69 -3.76 -0.49
CA CYS A 124 -1.10 -3.30 -1.82
C CYS A 124 -0.39 -4.01 -2.99
N LEU A 125 -0.08 -5.29 -2.83
CA LEU A 125 0.60 -6.10 -3.85
C LEU A 125 -0.35 -6.67 -4.91
N ASN A 126 -1.67 -6.63 -4.69
CA ASN A 126 -2.67 -7.00 -5.72
C ASN A 126 -3.37 -5.78 -6.34
N ILE A 127 -3.99 -5.98 -7.51
CA ILE A 127 -4.55 -4.89 -8.32
C ILE A 127 -5.68 -4.17 -7.56
N ILE A 128 -6.58 -4.92 -6.94
CA ILE A 128 -7.77 -4.36 -6.28
C ILE A 128 -7.39 -3.51 -5.07
N SER A 129 -6.43 -3.97 -4.24
CA SER A 129 -5.93 -3.21 -3.09
C SER A 129 -5.28 -1.90 -3.53
N ARG A 130 -4.47 -1.90 -4.60
CA ARG A 130 -3.88 -0.66 -5.14
C ARG A 130 -4.92 0.35 -5.60
N CYS A 131 -5.98 -0.09 -6.28
CA CYS A 131 -7.04 0.80 -6.73
C CYS A 131 -7.80 1.48 -5.58
N LYS A 132 -7.74 0.92 -4.34
CA LYS A 132 -8.32 1.56 -3.15
C LYS A 132 -7.42 2.65 -2.55
N VAL A 133 -6.12 2.59 -2.84
CA VAL A 133 -5.11 3.53 -2.32
C VAL A 133 -4.78 4.63 -3.33
N SER A 134 -5.03 4.42 -4.63
CA SER A 134 -4.77 5.42 -5.66
C SER A 134 -5.53 6.72 -5.39
N ILE A 135 -4.79 7.79 -5.13
CA ILE A 135 -5.29 9.14 -5.01
C ILE A 135 -5.72 9.60 -6.41
N PRO A 136 -7.01 9.93 -6.65
CA PRO A 136 -7.42 10.52 -7.93
C PRO A 136 -6.61 11.79 -8.17
N LYS A 137 -5.97 11.92 -9.34
CA LYS A 137 -5.27 13.17 -9.68
C LYS A 137 -6.30 14.30 -9.74
N VAL A 138 -6.09 15.37 -8.98
CA VAL A 138 -6.90 16.59 -9.08
C VAL A 138 -6.70 17.13 -10.49
N GLU A 139 -7.74 17.15 -11.32
CA GLU A 139 -7.72 17.98 -12.52
C GLU A 139 -7.58 19.43 -12.08
N GLU A 140 -6.53 20.13 -12.56
CA GLU A 140 -6.39 21.56 -12.29
C GLU A 140 -7.69 22.26 -12.67
N LYS A 141 -8.34 22.88 -11.67
CA LYS A 141 -9.57 23.66 -11.90
C LYS A 141 -9.26 24.69 -12.98
N LYS A 142 -9.87 24.52 -14.16
CA LYS A 142 -9.75 25.48 -15.27
C LYS A 142 -9.99 26.87 -14.70
N ILE A 143 -8.97 27.74 -14.79
CA ILE A 143 -9.06 29.12 -14.34
C ILE A 143 -10.27 29.74 -15.04
N ASN A 144 -11.25 30.18 -14.25
CA ASN A 144 -12.48 30.74 -14.80
C ASN A 144 -12.12 31.96 -15.65
N LYS A 145 -12.54 31.98 -16.91
CA LYS A 145 -12.20 33.06 -17.87
C LYS A 145 -12.58 34.46 -17.33
N PHE A 146 -13.52 34.50 -16.38
CA PHE A 146 -14.01 35.72 -15.76
C PHE A 146 -13.16 36.29 -14.62
N ASN A 147 -12.12 35.59 -14.14
CA ASN A 147 -11.21 36.13 -13.13
C ASN A 147 -10.48 37.41 -13.60
N LYS A 148 -10.44 37.66 -14.91
CA LYS A 148 -9.91 38.89 -15.51
C LYS A 148 -10.79 40.12 -15.30
N PHE A 149 -12.06 39.95 -14.91
CA PHE A 149 -13.00 41.06 -14.71
C PHE A 149 -13.20 41.45 -13.25
N ASN A 150 -12.64 40.69 -12.29
CA ASN A 150 -12.75 40.99 -10.86
C ASN A 150 -11.80 42.11 -10.37
N SER A 151 -10.93 42.66 -11.24
CA SER A 151 -10.11 43.83 -10.96
C SER A 151 -10.73 45.14 -11.46
N GLY A 152 -12.05 45.24 -11.42
CA GLY A 152 -12.79 46.49 -11.63
C GLY A 152 -13.12 47.10 -10.28
N SER A 153 -12.16 47.82 -9.72
CA SER A 153 -12.31 48.58 -8.48
C SER A 153 -13.57 49.45 -8.50
N VAL A 154 -14.34 49.29 -7.42
CA VAL A 154 -15.25 50.31 -6.88
C VAL A 154 -14.46 51.62 -6.78
N ALA A 155 -14.69 52.53 -7.72
CA ALA A 155 -14.40 53.95 -7.54
C ALA A 155 -15.75 54.64 -7.34
N LYS A 156 -15.85 55.33 -6.19
CA LYS A 156 -16.96 56.20 -5.79
C LYS A 156 -17.34 57.20 -6.87
#